data_AF-A0A3C1SVR1-F1
#
_entry.id   AF-A0A3C1SVR1-F1
#
_cell.length_a   1.000
_cell.length_b   1.000
_cell.length_c   1.000
_cell.angle_alpha   90.00
_cell.angle_beta   90.00
_cell.angle_gamma   90.00
#
_symmetry.space_group_name_H-M   'P 1'
#
loop_
_entity.id
_entity.type
_entity.pdbx_description
1 polymer ?
#
loop_
_entity_poly.entity_id
_entity_poly.type
_entity_poly.pdbx_seq_one_letter_code
_entity_poly.pdbx_strand_id
1 'polypeptide(L)' 'KNTYQVLVAEFIYNPEFRDRVSNIESLLATLEGHSPEVKIIILYDEINQPQLNQLKQRYRMDATLTFPVDEKTIQDCISN' A
#
# COMPACT_ATOMS: atom_id res chain seq x y z
N LYS A 1 17.30 11.44 9.88
CA LYS A 1 16.53 10.48 9.06
C LYS A 1 15.10 10.98 9.00
N ASN A 2 14.44 10.91 7.85
CA ASN A 2 13.04 11.29 7.73
C ASN A 2 12.17 10.28 8.49
N THR A 3 11.26 10.77 9.32
CA THR A 3 10.24 9.97 10.01
C THR A 3 8.91 10.23 9.35
N TYR A 4 8.32 9.19 8.76
CA TYR A 4 7.02 9.29 8.10
C TYR A 4 5.93 8.79 9.03
N GLN A 5 4.82 9.53 9.10
CA GLN A 5 3.64 9.14 9.89
C GLN A 5 2.66 8.31 9.05
N VAL A 6 2.58 8.59 7.74
CA VAL A 6 1.69 7.91 6.80
C VAL A 6 2.42 7.64 5.48
N LEU A 7 2.23 6.45 4.94
CA LEU A 7 2.54 6.07 3.57
C LEU A 7 1.22 5.86 2.82
N VAL A 8 1.09 6.49 1.65
CA VAL A 8 0.06 6.17 0.67
C VAL A 8 0.74 5.69 -0.61
N ALA A 9 0.35 4.53 -1.13
CA ALA A 9 0.93 3.95 -2.34
C ALA A 9 -0.13 3.28 -3.21
N GLU A 10 0.13 3.25 -4.51
CA GLU A 10 -0.73 2.56 -5.49
C GLU A 10 -0.22 1.14 -5.75
N PHE A 11 -1.11 0.16 -5.70
CA PHE A 11 -0.84 -1.22 -6.06
C PHE A 11 -1.34 -1.53 -7.47
N ILE A 12 -0.38 -1.64 -8.37
CA ILE A 12 -0.59 -2.05 -9.76
C ILE A 12 0.01 -3.44 -9.93
N TYR A 13 -0.81 -4.39 -10.40
CA TYR A 13 -0.35 -5.72 -10.79
C TYR A 13 -0.35 -5.84 -12.31
N ASN A 14 0.81 -6.11 -12.89
CA ASN A 14 0.93 -6.41 -14.31
C ASN A 14 1.71 -7.72 -14.53
N PRO A 15 1.06 -8.81 -14.96
CA PRO A 15 1.71 -10.11 -15.12
C PRO A 15 2.76 -10.15 -16.24
N GLU A 16 2.68 -9.24 -17.23
CA GLU A 16 3.65 -9.14 -18.33
C GLU A 16 4.94 -8.44 -17.89
N PHE A 17 4.88 -7.62 -16.84
CA PHE A 17 6.04 -6.97 -16.24
C PHE A 17 6.49 -7.73 -15.01
N ARG A 18 6.90 -8.98 -15.20
CA ARG A 18 7.45 -9.84 -14.15
C ARG A 18 8.64 -9.20 -13.41
N ASP A 19 9.41 -8.38 -14.11
CA ASP A 19 10.61 -7.69 -13.58
C ASP A 19 10.31 -6.30 -12.98
N ARG A 20 9.09 -5.77 -13.16
CA ARG A 20 8.61 -4.60 -12.41
C ARG A 20 7.60 -5.07 -11.39
N VAL A 21 8.05 -5.98 -10.52
CA VAL A 21 7.45 -6.17 -9.21
C VAL A 21 7.20 -4.77 -8.66
N SER A 22 5.93 -4.47 -8.41
CA SER A 22 5.51 -3.28 -7.70
C SER A 22 6.53 -3.02 -6.59
N ASN A 23 7.23 -1.89 -6.65
CA ASN A 23 8.27 -1.54 -5.67
C ASN A 23 7.71 -1.47 -4.23
N ILE A 24 6.40 -1.65 -4.08
CA ILE A 24 5.67 -1.84 -2.84
C ILE A 24 6.31 -2.87 -1.93
N GLU A 25 6.80 -4.02 -2.41
CA GLU A 25 7.45 -5.00 -1.52
C GLU A 25 8.73 -4.43 -0.90
N SER A 26 9.57 -3.78 -1.70
CA SER A 26 10.80 -3.13 -1.21
C SER A 26 10.50 -1.93 -0.32
N LEU A 27 9.45 -1.16 -0.64
CA LEU A 27 8.99 -0.01 0.13
C LEU A 27 8.49 -0.45 1.52
N LEU A 28 7.62 -1.46 1.57
CA LEU A 28 7.06 -2.00 2.81
C LEU A 28 8.15 -2.62 3.68
N ALA A 29 9.05 -3.43 3.10
CA ALA A 29 10.20 -4.00 3.82
C ALA A 29 11.13 -2.92 4.40
N THR A 30 11.34 -1.82 3.68
CA THR A 30 12.16 -0.69 4.17
C THR A 30 11.52 0.03 5.35
N LEU A 31 10.18 0.16 5.34
CA LEU A 31 9.42 0.81 6.39
C LEU A 31 9.37 -0.03 7.67
N GLU A 32 9.21 -1.34 7.57
CA GLU A 32 9.26 -2.24 8.74
C GLU A 32 10.55 -2.07 9.55
N GLY A 33 11.70 -1.85 8.88
CA GLY A 33 12.99 -1.66 9.54
C GLY A 33 13.24 -0.26 10.11
N HIS A 34 12.51 0.77 9.68
CA HIS A 34 12.85 2.18 9.97
C HIS A 34 11.73 3.01 10.60
N SER A 35 10.48 2.66 10.41
CA SER A 35 9.32 3.41 10.88
C SER A 35 8.17 2.43 11.14
N PRO A 36 8.28 1.57 12.16
CA PRO A 36 7.28 0.54 12.42
C PRO A 36 5.91 1.12 12.75
N GLU A 37 5.81 2.39 13.14
CA GLU A 37 4.54 3.05 13.46
C GLU A 37 3.88 3.75 12.26
N VAL A 38 4.49 3.70 11.07
CA VAL A 38 3.93 4.38 9.89
C VAL A 38 2.59 3.76 9.49
N LYS A 39 1.56 4.57 9.28
CA LYS A 39 0.28 4.08 8.76
C LYS A 39 0.38 3.80 7.26
N ILE A 40 0.06 2.59 6.83
CA ILE A 40 0.21 2.13 5.44
C ILE A 40 -1.18 2.04 4.78
N ILE A 41 -1.39 2.88 3.77
CA ILE A 41 -2.63 2.96 2.99
C ILE A 41 -2.32 2.55 1.54
N ILE A 42 -2.98 1.51 1.03
CA ILE A 42 -2.80 1.03 -0.34
C ILE A 42 -4.04 1.33 -1.20
N LEU A 43 -3.86 2.03 -2.30
CA LEU A 43 -4.87 2.26 -3.33
C LEU A 43 -4.74 1.20 -4.42
N TYR A 44 -5.83 0.63 -4.94
CA TYR A 44 -5.75 -0.42 -5.95
C TYR A 44 -7.02 -0.52 -6.80
N ASP A 45 -6.90 -1.05 -8.01
CA ASP A 45 -8.06 -1.49 -8.79
C ASP A 45 -8.63 -2.80 -8.24
N GLU A 46 -9.95 -2.93 -8.18
CA GLU A 46 -10.64 -4.12 -7.67
C GLU A 46 -10.19 -5.42 -8.38
N ILE A 47 -9.83 -5.34 -9.66
CA ILE A 47 -9.29 -6.47 -10.45
C ILE A 47 -8.02 -7.07 -9.84
N ASN A 48 -7.25 -6.28 -9.09
CA ASN A 48 -6.00 -6.68 -8.43
C ASN A 48 -6.21 -7.23 -7.02
N GLN A 49 -7.47 -7.34 -6.53
CA GLN A 49 -7.80 -7.86 -5.20
C GLN A 49 -7.14 -9.22 -4.88
N PRO A 50 -7.12 -10.22 -5.80
CA PRO A 50 -6.51 -11.52 -5.49
C PRO A 50 -5.00 -11.42 -5.19
N GLN A 51 -4.28 -10.57 -5.93
CA GLN A 51 -2.85 -10.35 -5.77
C GLN A 51 -2.56 -9.50 -4.54
N LEU A 52 -3.38 -8.49 -4.27
CA LEU A 52 -3.30 -7.71 -3.03
C LEU A 52 -3.49 -8.61 -1.80
N ASN A 53 -4.40 -9.58 -1.85
CA ASN A 53 -4.62 -10.53 -0.75
C ASN A 53 -3.38 -11.39 -0.47
N GLN A 54 -2.64 -11.80 -1.50
CA GLN A 54 -1.38 -12.51 -1.32
C GLN A 54 -0.32 -11.63 -0.64
N LEU A 55 -0.27 -10.34 -1.01
CA LEU A 55 0.66 -9.37 -0.43
C LEU A 55 0.32 -9.08 1.05
N LYS A 56 -0.96 -8.95 1.39
CA LYS A 56 -1.46 -8.75 2.77
C LYS A 56 -1.10 -9.87 3.74
N GLN A 57 -0.85 -11.08 3.25
CA GLN A 57 -0.39 -12.19 4.10
C GLN A 57 1.05 -12.02 4.58
N ARG A 58 1.84 -11.18 3.88
CA ARG A 58 3.28 -11.04 4.09
C ARG A 58 3.68 -9.70 4.68
N TYR A 59 2.90 -8.65 4.42
CA TYR A 59 3.20 -7.29 4.82
C TYR A 59 2.02 -6.63 5.53
N ARG A 60 2.30 -5.82 6.55
CA ARG A 60 1.27 -4.99 7.19
C ARG A 60 0.73 -3.96 6.22
N MET A 61 -0.59 -3.83 6.18
CA MET A 61 -1.31 -2.72 5.57
C MET A 61 -2.42 -2.31 6.52
N ASP A 62 -2.48 -1.03 6.88
CA ASP A 62 -3.44 -0.51 7.85
C ASP A 62 -4.78 -0.18 7.19
N ALA A 63 -4.76 0.24 5.92
CA ALA A 63 -5.97 0.43 5.12
C ALA A 63 -5.72 0.09 3.64
N THR A 64 -6.77 -0.35 2.95
CA THR A 64 -6.74 -0.53 1.50
C THR A 64 -8.01 0.01 0.87
N LEU A 65 -7.87 0.84 -0.16
CA LEU A 65 -8.96 1.55 -0.81
C LEU A 65 -9.02 1.16 -2.29
N THR A 66 -10.20 0.79 -2.76
CA THR A 66 -10.45 0.48 -4.17
C THR A 66 -10.68 1.75 -4.98
N PHE A 67 -10.17 1.84 -6.20
CA PHE A 67 -10.57 2.89 -7.13
C PHE A 67 -12.01 2.68 -7.66
N PRO A 68 -12.75 3.76 -7.95
CA PRO A 68 -12.38 5.16 -7.70
C PRO A 68 -12.45 5.51 -6.21
N VAL A 69 -11.50 6.32 -5.74
CA VAL A 69 -11.43 6.81 -4.36
C VAL A 69 -11.66 8.33 -4.32
N ASP A 70 -12.46 8.81 -3.37
CA ASP A 70 -12.67 10.24 -3.17
C ASP A 70 -11.74 10.81 -2.09
N GLU A 71 -11.58 12.14 -2.11
CA GLU A 71 -10.71 12.86 -1.19
C GLU A 71 -11.10 12.64 0.28
N LYS A 72 -12.40 12.61 0.56
CA LYS A 72 -12.92 12.45 1.93
C LYS A 72 -12.52 11.10 2.52
N THR A 73 -12.63 10.03 1.74
CA THR A 73 -12.23 8.68 2.12
C THR A 73 -10.76 8.63 2.47
N ILE A 74 -9.90 9.28 1.68
CA ILE A 74 -8.47 9.38 1.98
C ILE A 74 -8.23 10.18 3.28
N GLN A 75 -8.88 11.32 3.45
CA GLN A 75 -8.75 12.16 4.66
C GLN A 75 -9.18 11.40 5.93
N ASP A 76 -10.29 10.66 5.87
CA ASP A 76 -10.77 9.84 6.98
C ASP A 76 -9.79 8.70 7.31
N CYS A 77 -9.17 8.10 6.30
CA CYS A 77 -8.11 7.10 6.49
C CYS A 77 -6.81 7.70 7.06
N ILE A 78 -6.46 8.94 6.74
CA ILE A 78 -5.23 9.57 7.27
C ILE A 78 -5.42 10.06 8.70
N SER A 79 -6.63 10.53 9.04
CA SER A 79 -6.91 11.20 10.33
C SER A 79 -7.25 10.26 11.49
N ASN A 80 -7.67 9.02 11.18
CA ASN A 80 -7.85 7.95 12.18
C ASN A 80 -6.52 7.31 12.60
#